data_AF-A0ABD3DGX6-F1
#
_entry.id   AF-A0ABD3DGX6-F1
#
_cell.length_a   1.000
_cell.length_b   1.000
_cell.length_c   1.000
_cell.angle_alpha   90.00
_cell.angle_beta   90.00
_cell.angle_gamma   90.00
#
_symmetry.space_group_name_H-M   'P 1'
#
loop_
_entity.id
_entity.type
_entity.pdbx_description
1 polymer ?
#
loop_
_entity_poly.entity_id
_entity_poly.type
_entity_poly.pdbx_seq_one_letter_code
_entity_poly.pdbx_strand_id
1 'polypeptide(L)'
;MKLELSCIRKTQRATGPCGPCPSDIPKLCNVDFETLWCFRDLLPKFPSLQDLTLETCINVRKICSPSLERLNLELGQGKPGHRSPRVEFDVPRIKKFAIEGPVIPWVCFTSTSSEYWESHVSIMSYNPLNTSVFLELNQLLTELSQSKIYLSLDFRSRYSFDYDFGDFEGLPKLQVENVSVVTEYLPSLSCYAVFDGLFRLCRTRFITLYLLPESYPGAKKNNDFVCKKIVQGMKGTCSFQCCFMYGLRDVEIVNVEIYDEVVRAWRPQPLGSLLDASKSPTEEQKIRFRLKWNL
;
A
#
# COMPACT_ATOMS: atom_id res chain seq x y z
N MET A 1 -5.31 28.51 -8.02
CA MET A 1 -6.73 28.61 -8.42
C MET A 1 -7.50 27.63 -7.55
N LYS A 2 -8.31 28.15 -6.62
CA LYS A 2 -9.05 27.36 -5.64
C LYS A 2 -10.36 26.91 -6.29
N LEU A 3 -10.52 25.59 -6.48
CA LEU A 3 -11.78 25.00 -6.89
C LEU A 3 -12.45 24.40 -5.67
N GLU A 4 -13.42 25.14 -5.15
CA GLU A 4 -14.47 24.59 -4.29
C GLU A 4 -15.63 24.19 -5.21
N LEU A 5 -15.80 22.89 -5.43
CA LEU A 5 -17.04 22.35 -5.97
C LEU A 5 -17.88 21.86 -4.79
N SER A 6 -18.65 22.77 -4.21
CA SER A 6 -19.64 22.44 -3.19
C SER A 6 -20.89 21.83 -3.84
N CYS A 7 -21.08 20.52 -3.72
CA CYS A 7 -22.39 19.92 -3.93
C CYS A 7 -23.25 20.17 -2.68
N ILE A 8 -24.12 21.19 -2.76
CA ILE A 8 -25.04 21.55 -1.67
C ILE A 8 -26.15 20.49 -1.56
N ARG A 9 -26.16 19.70 -0.48
CA ARG A 9 -27.42 19.27 0.15
C ARG A 9 -27.68 20.19 1.33
N LYS A 10 -28.77 20.96 1.25
CA LYS A 10 -29.22 21.86 2.31
C LYS A 10 -29.48 21.08 3.60
N THR A 11 -28.72 21.39 4.65
CA THR A 11 -29.26 21.48 6.01
C THR A 11 -28.52 22.59 6.75
N GLN A 12 -29.23 23.69 7.01
CA GLN A 12 -28.72 24.85 7.74
C GLN A 12 -28.34 24.49 9.18
N ARG A 13 -27.16 24.93 9.63
CA ARG A 13 -26.99 25.70 10.88
C ARG A 13 -25.64 26.41 10.84
N ALA A 14 -25.68 27.71 11.12
CA ALA A 14 -24.59 28.67 11.02
C ALA A 14 -23.69 28.65 12.26
N THR A 15 -22.37 28.81 12.08
CA THR A 15 -21.48 29.57 12.99
C THR A 15 -20.13 29.90 12.32
N GLY A 16 -19.81 31.20 12.24
CA GLY A 16 -18.47 31.79 12.47
C GLY A 16 -17.41 31.80 11.35
N PRO A 17 -16.69 32.92 11.12
CA PRO A 17 -15.60 32.98 10.13
C PRO A 17 -14.26 32.53 10.74
N CYS A 18 -13.64 31.51 10.16
CA CYS A 18 -12.25 31.13 10.44
C CYS A 18 -11.35 31.57 9.27
N GLY A 19 -10.17 32.12 9.59
CA GLY A 19 -9.20 32.69 8.65
C GLY A 19 -8.56 31.69 7.67
N PRO A 20 -7.67 32.15 6.78
CA PRO A 20 -7.19 31.38 5.64
C PRO A 20 -6.20 30.28 6.06
N CYS A 21 -6.58 29.01 5.82
CA CYS A 21 -5.69 27.86 5.93
C CYS A 21 -4.71 27.78 4.76
N PRO A 22 -3.42 27.40 4.98
CA PRO A 22 -2.43 27.28 3.93
C PRO A 22 -2.36 25.85 3.38
N SER A 23 -3.22 25.51 2.41
CA SER A 23 -2.95 24.48 1.37
C SER A 23 -4.18 24.32 0.47
N ASP A 24 -4.36 25.23 -0.50
CA ASP A 24 -5.46 25.17 -1.47
C ASP A 24 -5.14 24.18 -2.60
N ILE A 25 -5.07 22.90 -2.27
CA ILE A 25 -5.18 21.82 -3.27
C ILE A 25 -6.65 21.75 -3.67
N PRO A 26 -6.99 21.84 -4.97
CA PRO A 26 -8.34 21.55 -5.45
C PRO A 26 -8.76 20.14 -5.00
N LYS A 27 -9.63 20.07 -3.99
CA LYS A 27 -10.22 18.80 -3.54
C LYS A 27 -11.61 18.67 -4.13
N LEU A 28 -11.81 17.63 -4.92
CA LEU A 28 -13.14 17.21 -5.38
C LEU A 28 -13.68 16.18 -4.39
N CYS A 29 -14.36 16.64 -3.34
CA CYS A 29 -15.01 15.78 -2.35
C CYS A 29 -16.49 15.60 -2.71
N ASN A 30 -17.04 14.39 -2.54
CA ASN A 30 -18.48 14.11 -2.62
C ASN A 30 -19.19 14.57 -3.90
N VAL A 31 -18.65 14.23 -5.07
CA VAL A 31 -19.38 14.41 -6.34
C VAL A 31 -20.38 13.26 -6.46
N ASP A 32 -21.68 13.58 -6.50
CA ASP A 32 -22.74 12.56 -6.61
C ASP A 32 -22.55 11.71 -7.87
N PHE A 33 -22.77 10.40 -7.74
CA PHE A 33 -22.18 9.40 -8.62
C PHE A 33 -22.73 9.38 -10.05
N GLU A 34 -23.94 9.90 -10.26
CA GLU A 34 -24.52 10.04 -11.61
C GLU A 34 -23.83 11.15 -12.43
N THR A 35 -23.14 12.08 -11.78
CA THR A 35 -22.43 13.20 -12.44
C THR A 35 -20.99 12.88 -12.87
N LEU A 36 -20.42 11.73 -12.48
CA LEU A 36 -19.02 11.38 -12.78
C LEU A 36 -18.77 10.82 -14.19
N TRP A 37 -19.81 10.57 -14.99
CA TRP A 37 -19.64 10.40 -16.44
C TRP A 37 -18.94 11.63 -17.08
N CYS A 38 -19.07 12.80 -16.46
CA CYS A 38 -18.51 14.06 -16.92
C CYS A 38 -17.05 14.31 -16.50
N PHE A 39 -16.31 13.35 -15.93
CA PHE A 39 -14.89 13.62 -15.57
C PHE A 39 -14.04 13.94 -16.82
N ARG A 40 -14.42 13.35 -17.96
CA ARG A 40 -13.89 13.68 -19.29
C ARG A 40 -14.10 15.15 -19.65
N ASP A 41 -15.17 15.77 -19.15
CA ASP A 41 -15.56 17.15 -19.43
C ASP A 41 -15.06 18.15 -18.38
N LEU A 42 -14.57 17.68 -17.24
CA LEU A 42 -14.03 18.52 -16.16
C LEU A 42 -12.55 18.82 -16.35
N LEU A 43 -11.73 17.83 -16.72
CA LEU A 43 -10.28 18.04 -16.89
C LEU A 43 -9.93 19.12 -17.92
N PRO A 44 -10.61 19.22 -19.09
CA PRO A 44 -10.36 20.30 -20.04
C PRO A 44 -10.65 21.70 -19.49
N LYS A 45 -11.50 21.84 -18.45
CA LYS A 45 -11.80 23.13 -17.81
C LYS A 45 -10.68 23.60 -16.89
N PHE A 46 -9.76 22.71 -16.54
CA PHE A 46 -8.63 23.00 -15.65
C PHE A 46 -7.31 22.59 -16.31
N PRO A 47 -6.91 23.25 -17.42
CA PRO A 47 -5.73 22.88 -18.20
C PRO A 47 -4.39 23.08 -17.45
N SER A 48 -4.43 23.72 -16.29
CA SER A 48 -3.27 23.93 -15.40
C SER A 48 -3.36 23.14 -14.09
N LEU A 49 -4.29 22.17 -14.00
CA LEU A 49 -4.43 21.33 -12.82
C LEU A 49 -3.20 20.42 -12.67
N GLN A 50 -2.45 20.61 -11.59
CA GLN A 50 -1.24 19.83 -11.28
C GLN A 50 -1.50 18.77 -10.21
N ASP A 51 -2.40 19.03 -9.27
CA ASP A 51 -2.73 18.16 -8.16
C ASP A 51 -4.21 17.78 -8.22
N LEU A 52 -4.51 16.49 -8.17
CA LEU A 52 -5.88 15.97 -8.14
C LEU A 52 -6.00 14.87 -7.08
N THR A 53 -6.94 15.06 -6.16
CA THR A 53 -7.39 13.99 -5.26
C THR A 53 -8.83 13.63 -5.60
N LEU A 54 -9.08 12.34 -5.79
CA LEU A 54 -10.41 11.81 -6.04
C LEU A 54 -10.82 10.87 -4.91
N GLU A 55 -11.86 11.25 -4.18
CA GLU A 55 -12.38 10.47 -3.05
C GLU A 55 -13.53 9.56 -3.47
N THR A 56 -13.59 8.36 -2.91
CA THR A 56 -14.65 7.35 -3.15
C THR A 56 -14.85 6.95 -4.62
N CYS A 57 -13.78 6.84 -5.41
CA CYS A 57 -13.91 6.53 -6.84
C CYS A 57 -14.18 5.06 -7.12
N ILE A 58 -15.31 4.77 -7.79
CA ILE A 58 -15.67 3.40 -8.20
C ILE A 58 -15.84 3.30 -9.73
N ASN A 59 -16.09 4.43 -10.42
CA ASN A 59 -16.49 4.44 -11.84
C ASN A 59 -15.59 5.28 -12.77
N VAL A 60 -14.43 5.75 -12.29
CA VAL A 60 -13.49 6.49 -13.15
C VAL A 60 -12.90 5.51 -14.17
N ARG A 61 -13.17 5.72 -15.46
CA ARG A 61 -12.62 4.86 -16.52
C ARG A 61 -11.34 5.40 -17.12
N LYS A 62 -11.21 6.72 -17.24
CA LYS A 62 -10.07 7.37 -17.87
C LYS A 62 -9.80 8.74 -17.27
N ILE A 63 -8.53 9.05 -17.01
CA ILE A 63 -8.04 10.38 -16.62
C ILE A 63 -7.03 10.82 -17.68
N CYS A 64 -7.30 11.95 -18.35
CA CYS A 64 -6.39 12.53 -19.34
C CYS A 64 -6.05 13.96 -18.91
N SER A 65 -4.78 14.22 -18.61
CA SER A 65 -4.35 15.59 -18.27
C SER A 65 -2.88 15.79 -18.61
N PRO A 66 -2.55 16.73 -19.52
CA PRO A 66 -1.17 17.02 -19.87
C PRO A 66 -0.42 17.79 -18.79
N SER A 67 -1.12 18.37 -17.79
CA SER A 67 -0.53 19.18 -16.72
C SER A 67 -0.44 18.47 -15.37
N LEU A 68 -1.07 17.30 -15.22
CA LEU A 68 -1.21 16.65 -13.93
C LEU A 68 0.13 16.05 -13.49
N GLU A 69 0.60 16.47 -12.33
CA GLU A 69 1.85 16.02 -11.73
C GLU A 69 1.60 15.10 -10.52
N ARG A 70 0.46 15.25 -9.83
CA ARG A 70 0.11 14.47 -8.63
C ARG A 70 -1.33 14.01 -8.68
N LEU A 71 -1.53 12.71 -8.48
CA LEU A 71 -2.84 12.08 -8.48
C LEU A 71 -2.98 11.19 -7.25
N ASN A 72 -4.03 11.41 -6.46
CA ASN A 72 -4.43 10.53 -5.37
C ASN A 72 -5.83 9.95 -5.64
N LEU A 73 -5.95 8.63 -5.58
CA LEU A 73 -7.20 7.90 -5.76
C LEU A 73 -7.57 7.19 -4.47
N GLU A 74 -8.60 7.67 -3.79
CA GLU A 74 -9.17 6.98 -2.66
C GLU A 74 -10.38 6.18 -3.14
N LEU A 75 -10.23 4.85 -3.14
CA LEU A 75 -11.23 3.91 -3.61
C LEU A 75 -12.15 3.57 -2.45
N GLY A 76 -13.45 3.70 -2.69
CA GLY A 76 -14.48 3.29 -1.73
C GLY A 76 -14.61 1.76 -1.65
N GLN A 77 -15.38 1.29 -0.66
CA GLN A 77 -15.80 -0.11 -0.65
C GLN A 77 -16.64 -0.40 -1.90
N GLY A 78 -16.13 -1.28 -2.76
CA GLY A 78 -16.91 -1.84 -3.85
C GLY A 78 -18.10 -2.63 -3.30
N LYS A 79 -19.21 -2.68 -4.06
CA LYS A 79 -20.30 -3.60 -3.73
C LYS A 79 -19.82 -5.04 -3.92
N PRO A 80 -20.22 -5.99 -3.06
CA PRO A 80 -19.93 -7.41 -3.27
C PRO A 80 -20.33 -7.86 -4.68
N GLY A 81 -19.44 -8.59 -5.36
CA GLY A 81 -19.68 -9.09 -6.72
C GLY A 81 -19.43 -8.09 -7.86
N HIS A 82 -19.06 -6.84 -7.58
CA HIS A 82 -18.59 -5.92 -8.61
C HIS A 82 -17.14 -6.23 -8.99
N ARG A 83 -16.84 -6.12 -10.29
CA ARG A 83 -15.47 -6.21 -10.81
C ARG A 83 -14.64 -5.04 -10.27
N SER A 84 -13.35 -5.30 -10.04
CA SER A 84 -12.38 -4.27 -9.67
C SER A 84 -12.43 -3.10 -10.66
N PRO A 85 -12.37 -1.84 -10.17
CA PRO A 85 -12.44 -0.67 -11.03
C PRO A 85 -11.29 -0.67 -12.02
N ARG A 86 -11.58 -0.34 -13.27
CA ARG A 86 -10.62 -0.28 -14.37
C ARG A 86 -10.38 1.18 -14.75
N VAL A 87 -9.16 1.66 -14.58
CA VAL A 87 -8.80 3.07 -14.81
C VAL A 87 -7.61 3.20 -15.75
N GLU A 88 -7.78 3.96 -16.83
CA GLU A 88 -6.73 4.31 -17.78
C GLU A 88 -6.21 5.73 -17.52
N PHE A 89 -4.90 5.92 -17.57
CA PHE A 89 -4.24 7.19 -17.28
C PHE A 89 -3.41 7.66 -18.48
N ASP A 90 -3.76 8.84 -18.98
CA ASP A 90 -3.00 9.60 -19.97
C ASP A 90 -2.50 10.89 -19.30
N VAL A 91 -1.42 10.75 -18.52
CA VAL A 91 -0.87 11.78 -17.63
C VAL A 91 0.66 11.85 -17.79
N PRO A 92 1.16 12.36 -18.93
CA PRO A 92 2.58 12.25 -19.30
C PRO A 92 3.55 12.98 -18.36
N ARG A 93 3.05 13.86 -17.47
CA ARG A 93 3.85 14.63 -16.50
C ARG A 93 3.69 14.15 -15.06
N ILE A 94 3.13 12.95 -14.86
CA ILE A 94 2.95 12.39 -13.52
C ILE A 94 4.29 12.24 -12.81
N LYS A 95 4.35 12.72 -11.57
CA LYS A 95 5.50 12.61 -10.65
C LYS A 95 5.13 11.81 -9.42
N LYS A 96 3.88 11.89 -8.98
CA LYS A 96 3.38 11.16 -7.82
C LYS A 96 2.00 10.59 -8.06
N PHE A 97 1.87 9.30 -7.89
CA PHE A 97 0.61 8.58 -7.97
C PHE A 97 0.34 7.90 -6.64
N ALA A 98 -0.88 8.00 -6.14
CA ALA A 98 -1.30 7.34 -4.93
C ALA A 98 -2.65 6.64 -5.14
N ILE A 99 -2.76 5.44 -4.59
CA ILE A 99 -4.00 4.68 -4.49
C ILE A 99 -4.16 4.27 -3.04
N GLU A 100 -5.34 4.53 -2.49
CA GLU A 100 -5.71 4.09 -1.16
C GLU A 100 -7.09 3.47 -1.19
N GLY A 101 -7.29 2.31 -0.55
CA GLY A 101 -8.62 1.77 -0.36
C GLY A 101 -8.67 0.26 -0.19
N PRO A 102 -9.88 -0.32 -0.13
CA PRO A 102 -10.06 -1.73 0.19
C PRO A 102 -10.09 -2.66 -1.03
N VAL A 103 -9.92 -2.10 -2.24
CA VAL A 103 -9.97 -2.84 -3.51
C VAL A 103 -8.71 -2.53 -4.30
N ILE A 104 -8.15 -3.55 -4.95
CA ILE A 104 -7.02 -3.38 -5.87
C ILE A 104 -7.61 -3.03 -7.25
N PRO A 105 -7.39 -1.81 -7.76
CA PRO A 105 -7.87 -1.43 -9.09
C PRO A 105 -7.01 -2.05 -10.18
N TRP A 106 -7.60 -2.23 -11.36
CA TRP A 106 -6.82 -2.37 -12.58
C TRP A 106 -6.44 -0.97 -13.07
N VAL A 107 -5.14 -0.72 -13.22
CA VAL A 107 -4.61 0.54 -13.71
C VAL A 107 -3.85 0.31 -15.00
N CYS A 108 -3.85 1.30 -15.90
CA CYS A 108 -2.99 1.26 -17.08
C CYS A 108 -2.56 2.67 -17.44
N PHE A 109 -1.26 2.87 -17.63
CA PHE A 109 -0.69 4.13 -18.08
C PHE A 109 -0.47 4.06 -19.59
N THR A 110 -1.22 4.85 -20.35
CA THR A 110 -1.09 4.89 -21.82
C THR A 110 0.10 5.73 -22.27
N SER A 111 0.51 6.67 -21.43
CA SER A 111 1.60 7.61 -21.70
C SER A 111 2.74 7.34 -20.72
N THR A 112 3.90 7.00 -21.27
CA THR A 112 5.11 6.83 -20.45
C THR A 112 5.62 8.20 -20.04
N SER A 113 5.65 8.48 -18.74
CA SER A 113 6.38 9.64 -18.23
C SER A 113 7.86 9.41 -18.50
N SER A 114 8.52 10.36 -19.16
CA SER A 114 9.98 10.35 -19.31
C SER A 114 10.69 10.73 -18.01
N GLU A 115 9.94 11.25 -17.03
CA GLU A 115 10.46 11.68 -15.74
C GLU A 115 10.34 10.56 -14.70
N TYR A 116 11.24 10.58 -13.72
CA TYR A 116 11.17 9.72 -12.57
C TYR A 116 9.92 10.02 -11.73
N TRP A 117 9.13 8.99 -11.41
CA TRP A 117 7.91 9.14 -10.63
C TRP A 117 7.75 8.06 -9.56
N GLU A 118 6.93 8.37 -8.55
CA GLU A 118 6.69 7.51 -7.40
C GLU A 118 5.23 7.05 -7.35
N SER A 119 5.03 5.79 -6.95
CA SER A 119 3.71 5.20 -6.70
C SER A 119 3.57 4.81 -5.25
N HIS A 120 2.53 5.30 -4.58
CA HIS A 120 2.17 4.93 -3.22
C HIS A 120 0.87 4.12 -3.25
N VAL A 121 0.93 2.84 -2.91
CA VAL A 121 -0.21 1.94 -2.94
C VAL A 121 -0.54 1.53 -1.51
N SER A 122 -1.74 1.84 -1.04
CA SER A 122 -2.24 1.49 0.29
C SER A 122 -3.50 0.64 0.15
N ILE A 123 -3.41 -0.66 0.43
CA ILE A 123 -4.53 -1.60 0.32
C ILE A 123 -4.96 -2.03 1.72
N MET A 124 -6.24 -1.83 2.03
CA MET A 124 -6.84 -2.18 3.32
C MET A 124 -7.90 -3.28 3.15
N SER A 125 -7.53 -4.54 3.38
CA SER A 125 -8.48 -5.65 3.21
C SER A 125 -9.07 -6.11 4.55
N TYR A 126 -10.40 -6.09 4.60
CA TYR A 126 -11.20 -6.70 5.66
C TYR A 126 -11.74 -8.09 5.30
N ASN A 127 -11.61 -8.46 4.03
CA ASN A 127 -12.16 -9.70 3.50
C ASN A 127 -11.23 -10.89 3.76
N PRO A 128 -11.73 -12.13 3.66
CA PRO A 128 -10.86 -13.30 3.58
C PRO A 128 -9.83 -13.09 2.47
N LEU A 129 -8.56 -13.26 2.82
CA LEU A 129 -7.49 -13.23 1.86
C LEU A 129 -7.54 -14.54 1.05
N ASN A 130 -7.30 -14.45 -0.25
CA ASN A 130 -7.15 -15.59 -1.15
C ASN A 130 -6.03 -15.31 -2.17
N THR A 131 -5.69 -16.31 -2.98
CA THR A 131 -4.69 -16.21 -4.05
C THR A 131 -4.98 -15.06 -5.04
N SER A 132 -6.25 -14.75 -5.31
CA SER A 132 -6.61 -13.71 -6.30
C SER A 132 -6.15 -12.32 -5.90
N VAL A 133 -6.14 -11.99 -4.60
CA VAL A 133 -5.61 -10.70 -4.11
C VAL A 133 -4.14 -10.52 -4.50
N PHE A 134 -3.33 -11.58 -4.45
CA PHE A 134 -1.93 -11.52 -4.83
C PHE A 134 -1.74 -11.43 -6.35
N LEU A 135 -2.62 -12.07 -7.14
CA LEU A 135 -2.61 -11.93 -8.61
C LEU A 135 -2.99 -10.51 -9.04
N GLU A 136 -4.03 -9.94 -8.43
CA GLU A 136 -4.43 -8.54 -8.65
C GLU A 136 -3.31 -7.57 -8.25
N LEU A 137 -2.67 -7.82 -7.10
CA LEU A 137 -1.52 -7.03 -6.66
C LEU A 137 -0.35 -7.16 -7.64
N ASN A 138 -0.04 -8.36 -8.13
CA ASN A 138 1.01 -8.56 -9.13
C ASN A 138 0.74 -7.76 -10.40
N GLN A 139 -0.51 -7.78 -10.87
CA GLN A 139 -0.91 -7.03 -12.05
C GLN A 139 -0.75 -5.52 -11.83
N LEU A 140 -1.24 -5.01 -10.70
CA LEU A 140 -1.06 -3.60 -10.33
C LEU A 140 0.43 -3.22 -10.27
N LEU A 141 1.26 -4.01 -9.58
CA LEU A 141 2.69 -3.74 -9.46
C LEU A 141 3.40 -3.79 -10.83
N THR A 142 2.96 -4.66 -11.75
CA THR A 142 3.51 -4.76 -13.11
C THR A 142 3.27 -3.47 -13.88
N GLU A 143 2.04 -2.94 -13.80
CA GLU A 143 1.66 -1.68 -14.44
C GLU A 143 2.40 -0.47 -13.82
N LEU A 144 2.80 -0.57 -12.55
CA LEU A 144 3.56 0.46 -11.84
C LEU A 144 5.09 0.24 -11.90
N SER A 145 5.57 -0.77 -12.62
CA SER A 145 6.98 -1.20 -12.59
C SER A 145 7.99 -0.14 -13.06
N GLN A 146 7.53 0.87 -13.80
CA GLN A 146 8.36 2.00 -14.24
C GLN A 146 8.54 3.08 -13.15
N SER A 147 7.78 2.99 -12.06
CA SER A 147 7.82 3.92 -10.94
C SER A 147 8.62 3.36 -9.77
N LYS A 148 9.02 4.24 -8.84
CA LYS A 148 9.42 3.78 -7.51
C LYS A 148 8.19 3.48 -6.66
N ILE A 149 8.00 2.20 -6.34
CA ILE A 149 6.80 1.72 -5.65
C ILE A 149 7.02 1.68 -4.13
N TYR A 150 6.07 2.25 -3.39
CA TYR A 150 5.91 2.12 -1.95
C TYR A 150 4.56 1.44 -1.69
N LEU A 151 4.58 0.27 -1.07
CA LEU A 151 3.41 -0.55 -0.83
C LEU A 151 3.09 -0.58 0.67
N SER A 152 1.84 -0.34 1.02
CA SER A 152 1.29 -0.50 2.37
C SER A 152 0.10 -1.45 2.31
N LEU A 153 0.15 -2.51 3.10
CA LEU A 153 -0.86 -3.56 3.15
C LEU A 153 -1.38 -3.65 4.57
N ASP A 154 -2.67 -3.40 4.75
CA ASP A 154 -3.38 -3.52 6.02
C ASP A 154 -4.40 -4.64 5.90
N PHE A 155 -4.06 -5.79 6.46
CA PHE A 155 -4.88 -7.00 6.44
C PHE A 155 -5.52 -7.20 7.82
N ARG A 156 -6.83 -6.95 7.90
CA ARG A 156 -7.63 -7.04 9.14
C ARG A 156 -8.62 -8.20 9.12
N SER A 157 -8.21 -9.32 8.53
CA SER A 157 -9.06 -10.51 8.40
C SER A 157 -8.89 -11.45 9.58
N ARG A 158 -9.99 -12.02 10.08
CA ARG A 158 -9.98 -13.08 11.11
C ARG A 158 -10.01 -14.49 10.51
N TYR A 159 -10.17 -14.58 9.20
CA TYR A 159 -10.35 -15.85 8.50
C TYR A 159 -8.99 -16.44 8.14
N SER A 160 -8.91 -17.77 8.14
CA SER A 160 -7.74 -18.47 7.63
C SER A 160 -7.61 -18.25 6.13
N PHE A 161 -6.40 -17.93 5.70
CA PHE A 161 -6.00 -17.94 4.30
C PHE A 161 -5.84 -19.38 3.80
N ASP A 162 -6.55 -19.73 2.73
CA ASP A 162 -6.30 -20.96 1.99
C ASP A 162 -5.18 -20.70 0.97
N TYR A 163 -4.14 -21.54 0.99
CA TYR A 163 -2.87 -21.32 0.29
C TYR A 163 -2.79 -22.26 -0.90
N ASP A 164 -2.80 -21.69 -2.11
CA ASP A 164 -2.17 -22.29 -3.28
C ASP A 164 -1.46 -21.19 -4.08
N PHE A 165 -0.13 -21.27 -4.10
CA PHE A 165 0.75 -20.31 -4.80
C PHE A 165 1.44 -20.95 -6.01
N GLY A 166 0.97 -22.11 -6.50
CA GLY A 166 1.49 -22.71 -7.74
C GLY A 166 1.52 -21.71 -8.91
N ASP A 167 0.52 -20.83 -8.97
CA ASP A 167 0.35 -19.82 -10.02
C ASP A 167 1.42 -18.70 -10.03
N PHE A 168 2.25 -18.58 -8.98
CA PHE A 168 3.29 -17.54 -8.93
C PHE A 168 4.66 -18.01 -9.40
N GLU A 169 4.85 -19.30 -9.67
CA GLU A 169 6.11 -19.79 -10.19
C GLU A 169 6.34 -19.28 -11.62
N GLY A 170 7.47 -18.61 -11.84
CA GLY A 170 7.85 -18.06 -13.15
C GLY A 170 7.41 -16.61 -13.40
N LEU A 171 6.65 -16.00 -12.50
CA LEU A 171 6.36 -14.56 -12.61
C LEU A 171 7.63 -13.72 -12.36
N PRO A 172 7.81 -12.60 -13.09
CA PRO A 172 8.94 -11.71 -12.84
C PRO A 172 8.81 -11.07 -11.46
N LYS A 173 9.86 -11.18 -10.63
CA LYS A 173 9.89 -10.51 -9.33
C LYS A 173 10.08 -9.01 -9.53
N LEU A 174 9.07 -8.23 -9.15
CA LEU A 174 9.08 -6.78 -9.32
C LEU A 174 9.89 -6.09 -8.23
N GLN A 175 10.55 -4.98 -8.54
CA GLN A 175 11.30 -4.21 -7.54
C GLN A 175 10.35 -3.26 -6.80
N VAL A 176 10.32 -3.36 -5.47
CA VAL A 176 9.53 -2.46 -4.61
C VAL A 176 10.49 -1.79 -3.63
N GLU A 177 10.36 -0.48 -3.42
CA GLU A 177 11.28 0.20 -2.49
C GLU A 177 10.95 -0.19 -1.05
N ASN A 178 9.69 -0.05 -0.64
CA ASN A 178 9.28 -0.34 0.71
C ASN A 178 7.95 -1.08 0.71
N VAL A 179 7.87 -2.13 1.54
CA VAL A 179 6.64 -2.83 1.86
C VAL A 179 6.35 -2.65 3.34
N SER A 180 5.24 -2.00 3.64
CA SER A 180 4.68 -1.85 4.97
C SER A 180 3.56 -2.86 5.12
N VAL A 181 3.60 -3.71 6.15
CA VAL A 181 2.53 -4.70 6.39
C VAL A 181 2.00 -4.57 7.80
N VAL A 182 0.67 -4.43 7.90
CA VAL A 182 -0.11 -4.50 9.13
C VAL A 182 -0.93 -5.79 9.04
N THR A 183 -0.67 -6.74 9.93
CA THR A 183 -1.34 -8.06 9.95
C THR A 183 -2.18 -8.23 11.21
N GLU A 184 -2.92 -7.19 11.59
CA GLU A 184 -3.79 -7.24 12.76
C GLU A 184 -4.81 -8.37 12.62
N TYR A 185 -5.00 -9.17 13.67
CA TYR A 185 -5.97 -10.27 13.73
C TYR A 185 -5.71 -11.49 12.82
N LEU A 186 -4.72 -11.45 11.91
CA LEU A 186 -4.39 -12.60 11.08
C LEU A 186 -3.86 -13.76 11.95
N PRO A 187 -4.34 -15.00 11.76
CA PRO A 187 -3.70 -16.18 12.34
C PRO A 187 -2.25 -16.28 11.88
N SER A 188 -1.35 -16.79 12.73
CA SER A 188 0.09 -16.84 12.44
C SER A 188 0.41 -17.59 11.13
N LEU A 189 -0.36 -18.62 10.78
CA LEU A 189 -0.23 -19.32 9.50
C LEU A 189 -0.61 -18.45 8.29
N SER A 190 -1.66 -17.65 8.40
CA SER A 190 -2.06 -16.72 7.33
C SER A 190 -1.08 -15.57 7.19
N CYS A 191 -0.46 -15.15 8.29
CA CYS A 191 0.65 -14.20 8.25
C CYS A 191 1.82 -14.75 7.42
N TYR A 192 2.19 -16.04 7.56
CA TYR A 192 3.21 -16.64 6.70
C TYR A 192 2.83 -16.59 5.22
N ALA A 193 1.62 -17.01 4.91
CA ALA A 193 1.14 -17.05 3.53
C ALA A 193 1.23 -15.67 2.89
N VAL A 194 0.88 -14.62 3.64
CA VAL A 194 1.01 -13.24 3.20
C VAL A 194 2.45 -12.88 2.88
N PHE A 195 3.38 -13.09 3.82
CA PHE A 195 4.77 -12.73 3.59
C PHE A 195 5.43 -13.58 2.49
N ASP A 196 5.15 -14.89 2.43
CA ASP A 196 5.67 -15.75 1.36
C ASP A 196 5.15 -15.30 -0.01
N GLY A 197 3.86 -15.00 -0.10
CA GLY A 197 3.25 -14.41 -1.30
C GLY A 197 3.93 -13.12 -1.72
N LEU A 198 4.13 -12.18 -0.78
CA LEU A 198 4.78 -10.91 -1.07
C LEU A 198 6.22 -11.08 -1.57
N PHE A 199 7.01 -11.97 -0.97
CA PHE A 199 8.38 -12.24 -1.40
C PHE A 199 8.49 -13.04 -2.70
N ARG A 200 7.43 -13.75 -3.10
CA ARG A 200 7.31 -14.33 -4.44
C ARG A 200 6.99 -13.27 -5.49
N LEU A 201 6.14 -12.29 -5.15
CA LEU A 201 5.75 -11.22 -6.06
C LEU A 201 6.84 -10.17 -6.29
N CYS A 202 7.58 -9.81 -5.24
CA CYS A 202 8.48 -8.67 -5.31
C CYS A 202 9.79 -8.85 -4.53
N ARG A 203 10.84 -8.19 -5.03
CA ARG A 203 12.10 -7.94 -4.35
C ARG A 203 12.01 -6.57 -3.68
N THR A 204 11.63 -6.56 -2.41
CA THR A 204 11.54 -5.31 -1.64
C THR A 204 12.89 -4.89 -1.07
N ARG A 205 13.24 -3.60 -1.14
CA ARG A 205 14.46 -3.10 -0.48
C ARG A 205 14.26 -2.93 1.03
N PHE A 206 13.04 -2.58 1.45
CA PHE A 206 12.68 -2.37 2.84
C PHE A 206 11.38 -3.08 3.20
N ILE A 207 11.32 -3.66 4.40
CA ILE A 207 10.07 -4.09 5.03
C ILE A 207 9.88 -3.26 6.28
N THR A 208 8.80 -2.50 6.38
CA THR A 208 8.41 -1.80 7.61
C THR A 208 7.32 -2.56 8.33
N LEU A 209 7.52 -2.83 9.62
CA LEU A 209 6.54 -3.42 10.51
C LEU A 209 6.22 -2.43 11.63
N TYR A 210 4.94 -2.35 12.00
CA TYR A 210 4.48 -1.58 13.15
C TYR A 210 4.29 -2.51 14.35
N LEU A 211 5.14 -2.37 15.36
CA LEU A 211 4.96 -3.03 16.64
C LEU A 211 3.94 -2.27 17.46
N LEU A 212 2.74 -2.83 17.58
CA LEU A 212 1.71 -2.28 18.45
C LEU A 212 1.94 -2.70 19.91
N PRO A 213 1.58 -1.85 20.89
CA PRO A 213 1.67 -2.17 22.31
C PRO A 213 0.90 -3.43 22.72
N GLU A 214 1.31 -4.08 23.80
CA GLU A 214 0.63 -5.30 24.31
C GLU A 214 -0.84 -5.09 24.69
N SER A 215 -1.23 -3.85 24.99
CA SER A 215 -2.62 -3.49 25.27
C SER A 215 -3.55 -3.70 24.07
N TYR A 216 -3.01 -3.85 22.85
CA TYR A 216 -3.79 -4.11 21.65
C TYR A 216 -4.10 -5.62 21.48
N PRO A 217 -5.39 -6.02 21.43
CA PRO A 217 -5.77 -7.41 21.25
C PRO A 217 -5.21 -7.99 19.94
N GLY A 218 -4.39 -9.05 20.03
CA GLY A 218 -3.84 -9.75 18.87
C GLY A 218 -2.48 -9.25 18.36
N ALA A 219 -1.98 -8.10 18.85
CA ALA A 219 -0.73 -7.48 18.39
C ALA A 219 0.53 -8.33 18.68
N LYS A 220 0.61 -8.90 19.90
CA LYS A 220 1.84 -9.55 20.39
C LYS A 220 2.26 -10.79 19.60
N LYS A 221 1.31 -11.55 19.05
CA LYS A 221 1.60 -12.87 18.45
C LYS A 221 2.21 -12.78 17.05
N ASN A 222 1.87 -11.75 16.26
CA ASN A 222 2.24 -11.71 14.85
C ASN A 222 3.59 -11.03 14.63
N ASN A 223 3.89 -9.97 15.37
CA ASN A 223 5.09 -9.18 15.09
C ASN A 223 6.40 -9.86 15.51
N ASP A 224 6.45 -10.39 16.74
CA ASP A 224 7.60 -11.17 17.22
C ASP A 224 7.88 -12.37 16.29
N PHE A 225 6.80 -12.97 15.80
CA PHE A 225 6.84 -14.09 14.89
C PHE A 225 7.39 -13.72 13.51
N VAL A 226 6.92 -12.64 12.87
CA VAL A 226 7.44 -12.18 11.57
C VAL A 226 8.93 -11.84 11.69
N CYS A 227 9.31 -11.13 12.77
CA CYS A 227 10.71 -10.79 13.04
C CYS A 227 11.57 -12.06 13.15
N LYS A 228 11.16 -13.02 13.99
CA LYS A 228 11.85 -14.32 14.14
C LYS A 228 11.98 -15.05 12.82
N LYS A 229 11.01 -14.92 11.92
CA LYS A 229 10.97 -15.68 10.67
C LYS A 229 11.77 -15.05 9.56
N ILE A 230 11.81 -13.73 9.46
CA ILE A 230 12.80 -13.04 8.63
C ILE A 230 14.20 -13.44 9.09
N VAL A 231 14.47 -13.42 10.40
CA VAL A 231 15.76 -13.83 10.99
C VAL A 231 16.10 -15.31 10.69
N GLN A 232 15.14 -16.22 10.88
CA GLN A 232 15.35 -17.66 10.69
C GLN A 232 15.50 -18.05 9.22
N GLY A 233 14.71 -17.44 8.33
CA GLY A 233 14.77 -17.68 6.89
C GLY A 233 16.17 -17.41 6.33
N MET A 234 16.85 -16.38 6.84
CA MET A 234 18.22 -16.06 6.45
C MET A 234 19.27 -17.06 6.93
N LYS A 235 19.11 -17.62 8.12
CA LYS A 235 20.11 -18.53 8.69
C LYS A 235 20.11 -19.90 8.01
N GLY A 236 19.19 -20.13 7.05
CA GLY A 236 18.98 -21.43 6.42
C GLY A 236 18.52 -22.52 7.41
N THR A 237 18.25 -22.16 8.67
CA THR A 237 17.95 -23.08 9.76
C THR A 237 16.45 -23.32 9.93
N CYS A 238 15.67 -23.27 8.85
CA CYS A 238 14.24 -23.53 8.95
C CYS A 238 14.04 -25.03 9.17
N SER A 239 13.99 -25.46 10.43
CA SER A 239 13.84 -26.85 10.85
C SER A 239 12.41 -27.40 10.74
N PHE A 240 11.46 -26.57 10.32
CA PHE A 240 10.06 -26.96 10.17
C PHE A 240 9.73 -27.29 8.72
N GLN A 241 8.95 -28.36 8.51
CA GLN A 241 8.20 -28.67 7.28
C GLN A 241 7.22 -27.56 6.83
N CYS A 242 7.20 -26.43 7.52
CA CYS A 242 6.53 -25.22 7.09
C CYS A 242 7.38 -24.59 5.98
N CYS A 243 7.16 -25.06 4.75
CA CYS A 243 7.79 -24.58 3.52
C CYS A 243 7.49 -23.11 3.18
N PHE A 244 6.89 -22.33 4.07
CA PHE A 244 6.63 -20.91 3.86
C PHE A 244 7.95 -20.15 4.06
N MET A 245 8.27 -19.21 3.17
CA MET A 245 9.53 -18.45 3.00
C MET A 245 10.43 -18.91 1.84
N TYR A 246 9.88 -19.56 0.81
CA TYR A 246 10.59 -19.74 -0.46
C TYR A 246 11.00 -18.40 -1.06
N GLY A 247 10.16 -17.37 -0.89
CA GLY A 247 10.44 -16.05 -1.43
C GLY A 247 11.71 -15.40 -0.88
N LEU A 248 12.19 -15.79 0.30
CA LEU A 248 13.40 -15.23 0.92
C LEU A 248 14.72 -15.91 0.52
N ARG A 249 14.67 -16.99 -0.28
CA ARG A 249 15.88 -17.76 -0.66
C ARG A 249 16.97 -16.92 -1.32
N ASP A 250 16.57 -15.84 -2.00
CA ASP A 250 17.49 -14.96 -2.72
C ASP A 250 17.98 -13.79 -1.87
N VAL A 251 17.64 -13.70 -0.58
CA VAL A 251 18.10 -12.60 0.28
C VAL A 251 19.51 -12.88 0.80
N GLU A 252 20.44 -11.99 0.47
CA GLU A 252 21.86 -12.06 0.87
C GLU A 252 22.09 -11.44 2.25
N ILE A 253 21.54 -10.24 2.49
CA ILE A 253 21.79 -9.45 3.70
C ILE A 253 20.47 -8.88 4.21
N VAL A 254 20.30 -8.90 5.53
CA VAL A 254 19.23 -8.16 6.21
C VAL A 254 19.85 -7.35 7.34
N ASN A 255 19.59 -6.05 7.30
CA ASN A 255 19.88 -5.15 8.41
C ASN A 255 18.58 -4.74 9.07
N VAL A 256 18.60 -4.57 10.38
CA VAL A 256 17.45 -4.10 11.14
C VAL A 256 17.67 -2.67 11.55
N GLU A 257 16.64 -1.87 11.44
CA GLU A 257 16.60 -0.49 11.89
C GLU A 257 15.36 -0.27 12.76
N ILE A 258 15.50 0.51 13.82
CA ILE A 258 14.38 0.98 14.65
C ILE A 258 14.22 2.47 14.40
N TYR A 259 12.98 2.92 14.26
CA TYR A 259 12.70 4.35 14.18
C TYR A 259 12.76 4.97 15.58
N ASP A 260 13.66 5.93 15.74
CA ASP A 260 13.76 6.73 16.95
C ASP A 260 12.89 7.99 16.77
N GLU A 261 11.78 8.05 17.50
CA GLU A 261 10.82 9.16 17.43
C GLU A 261 11.40 10.49 17.96
N VAL A 262 12.39 10.45 18.86
CA VAL A 262 13.04 11.64 19.43
C VAL A 262 13.88 12.34 18.36
N VAL A 263 14.70 11.58 17.64
CA VAL A 263 15.53 12.14 16.56
C VAL A 263 14.90 12.05 15.17
N ARG A 264 13.71 11.44 15.05
CA ARG A 264 12.98 11.22 13.80
C ARG A 264 13.81 10.55 12.71
N ALA A 265 14.54 9.51 13.10
CA ALA A 265 15.47 8.84 12.20
C ALA A 265 15.53 7.33 12.43
N TRP A 266 15.83 6.59 11.37
CA TRP A 266 16.10 5.15 11.43
C TRP A 266 17.51 4.91 11.98
N ARG A 267 17.61 4.07 13.02
CA ARG A 267 18.87 3.70 13.66
C ARG A 267 19.14 2.21 13.48
N PRO A 268 20.33 1.81 13.00
CA PRO A 268 20.71 0.40 12.91
C PRO A 268 20.65 -0.28 14.28
N GLN A 269 20.14 -1.50 14.31
CA GLN A 269 20.05 -2.32 15.52
C GLN A 269 20.64 -3.72 15.26
N PRO A 270 21.41 -4.28 16.21
CA PRO A 270 21.80 -5.68 16.14
C PRO A 270 20.58 -6.60 16.12
N LEU A 271 20.59 -7.58 15.22
CA LEU A 271 19.48 -8.52 15.02
C LEU A 271 19.10 -9.29 16.31
N GLY A 272 20.10 -9.62 17.13
CA GLY A 272 19.89 -10.31 18.42
C GLY A 272 19.10 -9.46 19.41
N SER A 273 19.42 -8.17 19.50
CA SER A 273 18.74 -7.23 20.40
C SER A 273 17.27 -7.00 20.03
N LEU A 274 16.92 -7.16 18.75
CA LEU A 274 15.54 -7.03 18.28
C LEU A 274 14.62 -8.08 18.92
N LEU A 275 15.08 -9.33 18.99
CA LEU A 275 14.29 -10.45 19.53
C LEU A 275 14.06 -10.36 21.04
N ASP A 276 14.92 -9.61 21.74
CA ASP A 276 14.75 -9.31 23.15
C ASP A 276 13.84 -8.10 23.35
N ALA A 277 13.97 -7.06 22.51
CA ALA A 277 13.11 -5.88 22.53
C ALA A 277 11.67 -6.16 22.07
N SER A 278 11.46 -7.12 21.16
CA SER A 278 10.12 -7.48 20.62
C SER A 278 9.22 -8.18 21.63
N LYS A 279 9.75 -8.61 22.78
CA LYS A 279 9.00 -9.42 23.76
C LYS A 279 7.87 -8.65 24.45
N SER A 280 7.95 -7.31 24.52
CA SER A 280 6.95 -6.47 25.19
C SER A 280 7.22 -4.97 24.97
N PRO A 281 6.93 -4.41 23.79
CA PRO A 281 7.04 -2.97 23.59
C PRO A 281 5.99 -2.24 24.46
N THR A 282 6.44 -1.27 25.26
CA THR A 282 5.57 -0.41 26.08
C THR A 282 4.85 0.65 25.25
N GLU A 283 5.41 1.00 24.09
CA GLU A 283 4.90 2.00 23.16
C GLU A 283 4.92 1.46 21.73
N GLU A 284 4.23 2.13 20.81
CA GLU A 284 4.30 1.79 19.40
C GLU A 284 5.73 1.97 18.89
N GLN A 285 6.28 0.93 18.25
CA GLN A 285 7.63 0.96 17.73
C GLN A 285 7.64 0.57 16.25
N LYS A 286 8.33 1.35 15.42
CA LYS A 286 8.48 1.04 14.00
C LYS A 286 9.81 0.34 13.77
N ILE A 287 9.75 -0.86 13.21
CA ILE A 287 10.93 -1.62 12.80
C ILE A 287 10.98 -1.64 11.28
N ARG A 288 12.18 -1.52 10.73
CA ARG A 288 12.43 -1.72 9.30
C ARG A 288 13.54 -2.72 9.07
N PHE A 289 13.29 -3.68 8.19
CA PHE A 289 14.29 -4.60 7.67
C PHE A 289 14.76 -4.07 6.32
N ARG A 290 16.06 -3.82 6.16
CA ARG A 290 16.69 -3.48 4.89
C ARG A 290 17.24 -4.75 4.27
N LEU A 291 16.73 -5.14 3.11
CA LEU A 291 17.10 -6.36 2.40
C LEU A 291 18.06 -6.06 1.27
N LYS A 292 19.03 -6.96 1.05
CA LYS A 292 19.86 -7.04 -0.15
C LYS A 292 19.59 -8.39 -0.82
N TRP A 293 19.26 -8.38 -2.09
CA TRP A 293 18.95 -9.58 -2.87
C TRP A 293 20.14 -10.00 -3.72
N ASN A 294 20.36 -11.31 -3.84
CA ASN A 294 21.19 -11.91 -4.86
C ASN A 294 20.50 -11.67 -6.21
N LEU A 295 21.20 -11.00 -7.13
CA LEU A 295 20.69 -10.68 -8.46
C LEU A 295 20.83 -11.87 -9.39
#